data_AF-V9Z6N1-F1
#
_entry.id   AF-V9Z6N1-F1
#
_cell.length_a   1.000
_cell.length_b   1.000
_cell.length_c   1.000
_cell.angle_alpha   90.00
_cell.angle_beta   90.00
_cell.angle_gamma   90.00
#
_symmetry.space_group_name_H-M   'P 1'
#
loop_
_entity.id
_entity.type
_entity.pdbx_description
1 polymer ?
#
loop_
_entity_poly.entity_id
_entity_poly.type
_entity_poly.pdbx_seq_one_letter_code
_entity_poly.pdbx_strand_id
1 'polypeptide(L)'
;MSGTQTFTTPAGHTYSYAVETGENGESVYDLSRVLQDGTFPIGTVVVHPNWELFPKVEGLLNVQFGKGSGTNRHERTDAPKLGDMELPYVVGSHLVNPADLTAETDNGAAPLLKFRKQMLGSAFETNSPAENASPDTFDKVRDLVTALVTTYQADKTTPKREATYTKFLNAQRAEAIQAQITKLDDKAQALALYRAELVEKLNGYKTA
;
A
#
# COMPACT_ATOMS: atom_id res chain seq x y z
N MET A 1 -16.82 -13.88 -8.74
CA MET A 1 -18.24 -13.47 -8.66
C MET A 1 -18.27 -12.01 -9.06
N SER A 2 -18.78 -11.68 -10.25
CA SER A 2 -18.98 -10.29 -10.67
C SER A 2 -20.40 -9.87 -10.28
N GLY A 3 -20.52 -9.20 -9.15
CA GLY A 3 -21.77 -8.65 -8.67
C GLY A 3 -21.45 -7.55 -7.66
N THR A 4 -22.18 -6.45 -7.74
CA THR A 4 -22.10 -5.37 -6.76
C THR A 4 -22.46 -5.92 -5.39
N GLN A 5 -21.51 -5.88 -4.46
CA GLN A 5 -21.67 -6.32 -3.08
C GLN A 5 -21.80 -5.10 -2.17
N THR A 6 -22.20 -5.30 -0.92
CA THR A 6 -22.25 -4.22 0.07
C THR A 6 -21.56 -4.62 1.36
N PHE A 7 -21.07 -3.62 2.09
CA PHE A 7 -20.67 -3.76 3.48
C PHE A 7 -21.12 -2.53 4.27
N THR A 8 -21.29 -2.70 5.58
CA THR A 8 -21.62 -1.61 6.50
C THR A 8 -20.44 -1.38 7.42
N THR A 9 -20.04 -0.12 7.57
CA THR A 9 -18.94 0.26 8.45
C THR A 9 -19.35 0.23 9.93
N PRO A 10 -18.39 0.21 10.86
CA PRO A 10 -18.66 0.35 12.29
C PRO A 10 -19.53 1.57 12.66
N ALA A 11 -19.36 2.70 11.96
CA ALA A 11 -20.18 3.90 12.16
C ALA A 11 -21.58 3.82 11.50
N GLY A 12 -21.95 2.67 10.90
CA GLY A 12 -23.25 2.43 10.29
C GLY A 12 -23.41 2.99 8.87
N HIS A 13 -22.31 3.29 8.18
CA HIS A 13 -22.37 3.75 6.79
C HIS A 13 -22.30 2.56 5.83
N THR A 14 -23.26 2.47 4.91
CA THR A 14 -23.30 1.39 3.92
C THR A 14 -22.61 1.81 2.64
N TYR A 15 -21.73 0.94 2.14
CA TYR A 15 -21.02 1.11 0.88
C TYR A 15 -21.34 -0.08 -0.03
N SER A 16 -21.55 0.21 -1.30
CA SER A 16 -21.55 -0.80 -2.35
C SER A 16 -20.19 -0.82 -3.03
N TYR A 17 -19.72 -2.02 -3.39
CA TYR A 17 -18.43 -2.19 -4.05
C TYR A 17 -18.49 -3.21 -5.18
N ALA A 18 -17.69 -2.96 -6.21
CA ALA A 18 -17.20 -3.99 -7.11
C ALA A 18 -15.73 -4.24 -6.78
N VAL A 19 -15.29 -5.50 -6.87
CA VAL A 19 -13.88 -5.85 -6.66
C VAL A 19 -13.35 -6.60 -7.86
N GLU A 20 -12.21 -6.14 -8.37
CA GLU A 20 -11.45 -6.82 -9.40
C GLU A 20 -10.04 -7.16 -8.94
N THR A 21 -9.37 -8.00 -9.72
CA THR A 21 -7.96 -8.34 -9.49
C THR A 21 -7.12 -7.45 -10.40
N GLY A 22 -6.26 -6.63 -9.81
CA GLY A 22 -5.27 -5.83 -10.52
C GLY A 22 -4.22 -6.68 -11.21
N GLU A 23 -3.40 -6.03 -12.04
CA GLU A 23 -2.38 -6.68 -12.88
C GLU A 23 -1.44 -7.60 -12.08
N ASN A 24 -1.06 -7.19 -10.86
CA ASN A 24 -0.12 -7.93 -10.03
C ASN A 24 -0.81 -8.69 -8.90
N GLY A 25 -2.14 -8.81 -8.90
CA GLY A 25 -2.88 -9.44 -7.82
C GLY A 25 -3.35 -8.49 -6.72
N GLU A 26 -3.37 -7.18 -6.98
CA GLU A 26 -4.02 -6.22 -6.09
C GLU A 26 -5.54 -6.45 -6.04
N SER A 27 -6.17 -6.13 -4.91
CA SER A 27 -7.62 -6.03 -4.82
C SER A 27 -8.03 -4.59 -5.10
N VAL A 28 -8.66 -4.34 -6.25
CA VAL A 28 -9.12 -3.01 -6.66
C VAL A 28 -10.61 -2.91 -6.36
N TYR A 29 -10.99 -2.00 -5.45
CA TYR A 29 -12.37 -1.80 -5.01
C TYR A 29 -12.93 -0.49 -5.55
N ASP A 30 -13.88 -0.57 -6.48
CA ASP A 30 -14.68 0.58 -6.90
C ASP A 30 -15.82 0.79 -5.90
N LEU A 31 -15.84 1.94 -5.21
CA LEU A 31 -16.75 2.20 -4.09
C LEU A 31 -17.82 3.23 -4.44
N SER A 32 -19.04 2.97 -3.99
CA SER A 32 -20.12 3.96 -3.92
C SER A 32 -20.76 3.94 -2.53
N ARG A 33 -21.13 5.10 -2.00
CA ARG A 33 -21.92 5.21 -0.77
C ARG A 33 -23.38 4.94 -1.07
N VAL A 34 -24.01 4.12 -0.25
CA VAL A 34 -25.46 3.87 -0.31
C VAL A 34 -26.15 4.82 0.66
N LEU A 35 -27.04 5.66 0.15
CA LEU A 35 -27.87 6.60 0.90
C LEU A 35 -29.35 6.26 0.67
N GLN A 36 -30.26 6.89 1.43
CA GLN A 36 -31.70 6.67 1.28
C GLN A 36 -32.20 7.03 -0.13
N ASP A 37 -31.67 8.10 -0.71
CA ASP A 37 -32.11 8.64 -2.00
C ASP A 37 -31.32 8.11 -3.20
N GLY A 38 -30.38 7.18 -3.00
CA GLY A 38 -29.60 6.57 -4.08
C GLY A 38 -28.16 6.22 -3.72
N THR A 39 -27.38 5.87 -4.74
CA THR A 39 -25.96 5.55 -4.62
C THR A 39 -25.09 6.69 -5.16
N PHE A 40 -24.09 7.08 -4.38
CA PHE A 40 -23.14 8.14 -4.76
C PHE A 40 -21.75 7.55 -4.99
N PRO A 41 -21.13 7.73 -6.17
CA PRO A 41 -19.78 7.23 -6.42
C PRO A 41 -18.78 7.93 -5.51
N ILE A 42 -17.91 7.15 -4.88
CA ILE A 42 -16.85 7.65 -4.02
C ILE A 42 -15.51 7.62 -4.72
N GLY A 43 -15.20 6.54 -5.43
CA GLY A 43 -13.93 6.32 -6.10
C GLY A 43 -13.32 4.98 -5.72
N THR A 44 -12.04 4.80 -6.01
CA THR A 44 -11.35 3.52 -5.90
C THR A 44 -10.43 3.45 -4.67
N VAL A 45 -10.45 2.31 -3.99
CA VAL A 45 -9.43 1.92 -3.00
C VAL A 45 -8.77 0.62 -3.45
N VAL A 46 -7.43 0.60 -3.43
CA VAL A 46 -6.65 -0.59 -3.76
C VAL A 46 -6.04 -1.17 -2.50
N VAL A 47 -6.23 -2.46 -2.25
CA VAL A 47 -5.68 -3.17 -1.10
C VAL A 47 -4.77 -4.31 -1.58
N HIS A 48 -3.56 -4.36 -1.05
CA HIS A 48 -2.59 -5.41 -1.35
C HIS A 48 -1.59 -5.59 -0.19
N PRO A 49 -0.84 -6.71 -0.15
CA PRO A 49 0.27 -6.86 0.79
C PRO A 49 1.29 -5.70 0.70
N ASN A 50 2.03 -5.44 1.78
CA ASN A 50 3.05 -4.38 1.80
C ASN A 50 3.97 -4.44 0.56
N TRP A 51 4.07 -3.33 -0.16
CA TRP A 51 4.87 -3.18 -1.38
C TRP A 51 6.38 -3.09 -1.11
N GLU A 52 6.77 -2.80 0.14
CA GLU A 52 8.18 -2.77 0.53
C GLU A 52 8.84 -4.13 0.25
N LEU A 53 9.95 -4.13 -0.49
CA LEU A 53 10.66 -5.36 -0.86
C LEU A 53 11.21 -6.09 0.38
N PHE A 54 11.64 -5.35 1.39
CA PHE A 54 12.20 -5.87 2.64
C PHE A 54 11.52 -5.20 3.84
N PRO A 55 10.26 -5.57 4.13
CA PRO A 55 9.48 -4.89 5.16
C PRO A 55 10.05 -5.23 6.54
N LYS A 56 10.13 -4.23 7.43
CA LYS A 56 10.55 -4.46 8.83
C LYS A 56 9.51 -5.23 9.65
N VAL A 57 8.25 -5.12 9.24
CA VAL A 57 7.10 -5.76 9.89
C VAL A 57 6.34 -6.52 8.82
N GLU A 58 6.22 -7.83 9.01
CA GLU A 58 5.49 -8.71 8.09
C GLU A 58 3.97 -8.61 8.31
N GLY A 59 3.20 -9.04 7.31
CA GLY A 59 1.74 -9.11 7.40
C GLY A 59 0.99 -7.77 7.32
N LEU A 60 1.70 -6.65 7.09
CA LEU A 60 1.05 -5.37 6.84
C LEU A 60 0.37 -5.35 5.47
N LEU A 61 -0.79 -4.73 5.40
CA LEU A 61 -1.48 -4.41 4.15
C LEU A 61 -1.24 -2.95 3.80
N ASN A 62 -1.01 -2.68 2.52
CA ASN A 62 -1.06 -1.34 1.96
C ASN A 62 -2.48 -1.06 1.47
N VAL A 63 -3.03 0.05 1.95
CA VAL A 63 -4.29 0.61 1.50
C VAL A 63 -3.96 1.86 0.69
N GLN A 64 -4.14 1.79 -0.60
CA GLN A 64 -3.90 2.86 -1.55
C GLN A 64 -5.21 3.54 -1.94
N PHE A 65 -5.19 4.87 -1.94
CA PHE A 65 -6.30 5.68 -2.43
C PHE A 65 -6.09 6.04 -3.90
N GLY A 66 -7.06 5.68 -4.73
CA GLY A 66 -7.02 5.79 -6.19
C GLY A 66 -6.34 4.61 -6.89
N LYS A 67 -6.71 4.37 -8.14
CA LYS A 67 -6.12 3.34 -9.02
C LYS A 67 -4.94 3.87 -9.82
N GLY A 68 -4.10 2.97 -10.31
CA GLY A 68 -2.89 3.29 -11.06
C GLY A 68 -1.65 3.04 -10.22
N SER A 69 -0.65 3.90 -10.35
CA SER A 69 0.71 3.66 -9.83
C SER A 69 0.76 3.35 -8.33
N GLY A 70 1.37 2.22 -7.98
CA GLY A 70 1.61 1.81 -6.60
C GLY A 70 2.52 2.77 -5.83
N THR A 71 3.46 3.42 -6.54
CA THR A 71 4.55 4.21 -5.95
C THR A 71 4.41 5.71 -6.19
N ASN A 72 3.80 6.14 -7.29
CA ASN A 72 3.63 7.56 -7.62
C ASN A 72 2.17 8.01 -7.46
N ARG A 73 1.87 8.78 -6.40
CA ARG A 73 0.51 9.30 -6.18
C ARG A 73 -0.03 10.18 -7.32
N HIS A 74 0.85 10.85 -8.06
CA HIS A 74 0.44 11.79 -9.11
C HIS A 74 -0.10 11.07 -10.35
N GLU A 75 0.27 9.80 -10.54
CA GLU A 75 -0.23 8.93 -11.60
C GLU A 75 -1.53 8.22 -11.21
N ARG A 76 -2.04 8.44 -10.00
CA ARG A 76 -3.27 7.79 -9.54
C ARG A 76 -4.50 8.57 -9.97
N THR A 77 -5.56 7.83 -10.28
CA THR A 77 -6.86 8.35 -10.71
C THR A 77 -7.97 7.77 -9.83
N ASP A 78 -9.19 8.29 -9.95
CA ASP A 78 -10.36 7.83 -9.20
C ASP A 78 -10.14 7.82 -7.67
N ALA A 79 -9.64 8.92 -7.12
CA ALA A 79 -9.33 9.04 -5.70
C ALA A 79 -10.63 9.20 -4.88
N PRO A 80 -10.76 8.56 -3.70
CA PRO A 80 -11.96 8.61 -2.90
C PRO A 80 -12.37 10.03 -2.48
N LYS A 81 -13.60 10.43 -2.82
CA LYS A 81 -14.26 11.68 -2.41
C LYS A 81 -14.81 11.59 -0.98
N LEU A 82 -13.92 11.50 0.00
CA LEU A 82 -14.25 11.38 1.43
C LEU A 82 -13.80 12.59 2.26
N GLY A 83 -13.17 13.55 1.59
CA GLY A 83 -12.67 14.79 2.16
C GLY A 83 -13.75 15.80 2.53
N ASP A 84 -13.31 16.97 2.98
CA ASP A 84 -14.14 18.16 3.14
C ASP A 84 -14.21 18.97 1.83
N MET A 85 -14.78 20.17 1.87
CA MET A 85 -14.96 20.99 0.67
C MET A 85 -13.64 21.53 0.09
N GLU A 86 -12.62 21.74 0.94
CA GLU A 86 -11.33 22.29 0.51
C GLU A 86 -10.42 21.19 -0.03
N LEU A 87 -10.43 20.02 0.61
CA LEU A 87 -9.62 18.86 0.25
C LEU A 87 -10.50 17.62 0.00
N PRO A 88 -11.38 17.62 -1.01
CA PRO A 88 -12.40 16.58 -1.20
C PRO A 88 -11.84 15.19 -1.49
N TYR A 89 -10.64 15.08 -2.06
CA TYR A 89 -10.05 13.81 -2.47
C TYR A 89 -9.04 13.31 -1.45
N VAL A 90 -9.24 12.09 -0.95
CA VAL A 90 -8.27 11.41 -0.10
C VAL A 90 -7.21 10.76 -0.98
N VAL A 91 -5.94 11.01 -0.69
CA VAL A 91 -4.81 10.61 -1.54
C VAL A 91 -3.70 9.93 -0.75
N GLY A 92 -2.80 9.25 -1.46
CA GLY A 92 -1.66 8.56 -0.85
C GLY A 92 -1.98 7.12 -0.47
N SER A 93 -1.24 6.58 0.50
CA SER A 93 -1.47 5.21 0.98
C SER A 93 -1.06 5.05 2.45
N HIS A 94 -1.69 4.08 3.11
CA HIS A 94 -1.44 3.73 4.50
C HIS A 94 -1.11 2.26 4.64
N LEU A 95 -0.07 1.97 5.42
CA LEU A 95 0.19 0.63 5.91
C LEU A 95 -0.65 0.40 7.16
N VAL A 96 -1.45 -0.65 7.13
CA VAL A 96 -2.34 -1.06 8.22
C VAL A 96 -1.99 -2.47 8.67
N ASN A 97 -2.20 -2.75 9.96
CA ASN A 97 -2.02 -4.08 10.51
C ASN A 97 -3.39 -4.75 10.70
N PRO A 98 -3.73 -5.80 9.93
CA PRO A 98 -5.01 -6.48 10.10
C PRO A 98 -5.21 -7.08 11.50
N ALA A 99 -4.13 -7.36 12.24
CA ALA A 99 -4.22 -7.83 13.62
C ALA A 99 -4.78 -6.78 14.60
N ASP A 100 -4.82 -5.50 14.22
CA ASP A 100 -5.48 -4.46 15.03
C ASP A 100 -7.00 -4.72 15.14
N LEU A 101 -7.59 -5.49 14.21
CA LEU A 101 -9.02 -5.82 14.20
C LEU A 101 -9.43 -6.90 15.21
N THR A 102 -8.46 -7.67 15.71
CA THR A 102 -8.69 -8.75 16.68
C THR A 102 -8.19 -8.40 18.08
N ALA A 103 -7.62 -7.22 18.26
CA ALA A 103 -7.19 -6.74 19.56
C ALA A 103 -8.42 -6.40 20.41
N GLU A 104 -8.41 -6.79 21.69
CA GLU A 104 -9.44 -6.37 22.64
C GLU A 104 -9.49 -4.84 22.69
N THR A 105 -10.69 -4.29 22.52
CA THR A 105 -10.94 -2.87 22.67
C THR A 105 -11.40 -2.57 24.09
N ASP A 106 -10.80 -1.55 24.70
CA ASP A 106 -11.31 -1.01 25.94
C ASP A 106 -12.75 -0.49 25.71
N ASN A 107 -13.69 -0.91 26.55
CA ASN A 107 -15.09 -0.46 26.58
C ASN A 107 -16.07 -1.05 25.55
N GLY A 108 -15.73 -2.16 24.87
CA GLY A 108 -16.69 -2.88 24.02
C GLY A 108 -17.05 -2.18 22.70
N ALA A 109 -16.30 -1.14 22.33
CA ALA A 109 -16.41 -0.48 21.02
C ALA A 109 -15.89 -1.40 19.90
N ALA A 110 -16.42 -1.27 18.68
CA ALA A 110 -15.92 -2.05 17.55
C ALA A 110 -14.42 -1.74 17.29
N PRO A 111 -13.58 -2.75 17.01
CA PRO A 111 -12.17 -2.52 16.72
C PRO A 111 -12.00 -1.73 15.42
N LEU A 112 -11.14 -0.71 15.47
CA LEU A 112 -10.77 0.13 14.33
C LEU A 112 -9.29 -0.03 14.00
N LEU A 113 -8.95 0.03 12.71
CA LEU A 113 -7.55 0.02 12.28
C LEU A 113 -6.80 1.26 12.78
N LYS A 114 -5.52 1.07 13.12
CA LYS A 114 -4.63 2.16 13.51
C LYS A 114 -3.84 2.64 12.30
N PHE A 115 -4.05 3.90 11.90
CA PHE A 115 -3.23 4.54 10.88
C PHE A 115 -1.96 5.12 11.50
N ARG A 116 -0.80 4.74 10.95
CA ARG A 116 0.51 5.18 11.45
C ARG A 116 0.97 6.53 10.91
N LYS A 117 0.25 7.07 9.91
CA LYS A 117 0.56 8.32 9.23
C LYS A 117 -0.66 9.24 9.29
N GLN A 118 -0.42 10.54 9.17
CA GLN A 118 -1.47 11.52 8.93
C GLN A 118 -2.19 11.23 7.61
N MET A 119 -3.50 11.44 7.59
CA MET A 119 -4.30 11.31 6.38
C MET A 119 -4.07 12.53 5.49
N LEU A 120 -3.98 12.31 4.18
CA LEU A 120 -3.75 13.39 3.22
C LEU A 120 -4.99 13.60 2.34
N GLY A 121 -5.32 14.87 2.15
CA GLY A 121 -6.37 15.35 1.25
C GLY A 121 -5.78 16.17 0.10
N SER A 122 -6.56 16.35 -0.96
CA SER A 122 -6.17 17.08 -2.16
C SER A 122 -7.39 17.78 -2.77
N ALA A 123 -7.18 18.97 -3.33
CA ALA A 123 -8.23 19.75 -4.01
C ALA A 123 -8.71 19.06 -5.31
N PHE A 124 -7.80 18.35 -5.98
CA PHE A 124 -8.10 17.58 -7.19
C PHE A 124 -7.60 16.14 -7.06
N GLU A 125 -8.25 15.26 -7.81
CA GLU A 125 -7.96 13.83 -7.84
C GLU A 125 -6.54 13.49 -8.31
N THR A 126 -6.07 14.21 -9.33
CA THR A 126 -4.78 13.99 -10.00
C THR A 126 -3.93 15.25 -9.94
N ASN A 127 -2.60 15.08 -9.91
CA ASN A 127 -1.62 16.16 -10.11
C ASN A 127 -1.78 17.42 -9.23
N SER A 128 -2.38 17.31 -8.06
CA SER A 128 -2.54 18.42 -7.11
C SER A 128 -1.66 18.24 -5.88
N PRO A 129 -1.21 19.32 -5.20
CA PRO A 129 -0.55 19.22 -3.89
C PRO A 129 -1.42 18.47 -2.88
N ALA A 130 -0.78 17.75 -1.96
CA ALA A 130 -1.47 17.10 -0.84
C ALA A 130 -1.26 17.91 0.43
N GLU A 131 -2.33 18.03 1.21
CA GLU A 131 -2.35 18.68 2.52
C GLU A 131 -2.90 17.72 3.57
N ASN A 132 -2.72 18.04 4.85
CA ASN A 132 -3.27 17.21 5.92
C ASN A 132 -4.79 17.29 5.91
N ALA A 133 -5.44 16.13 5.83
CA ALA A 133 -6.88 16.05 5.91
C ALA A 133 -7.39 16.41 7.31
N SER A 134 -8.63 16.90 7.37
CA SER A 134 -9.30 17.20 8.64
C SER A 134 -9.52 15.92 9.49
N PRO A 135 -9.65 16.06 10.83
CA PRO A 135 -9.94 14.94 11.73
C PRO A 135 -11.20 14.16 11.31
N ASP A 136 -12.24 14.87 10.86
CA ASP A 136 -13.48 14.24 10.38
C ASP A 136 -13.24 13.36 9.15
N THR A 137 -12.41 13.82 8.21
CA THR A 137 -12.01 13.00 7.06
C THR A 137 -11.18 11.80 7.50
N PHE A 138 -10.25 11.98 8.45
CA PHE A 138 -9.50 10.87 9.02
C PHE A 138 -10.43 9.80 9.59
N ASP A 139 -11.43 10.17 10.38
CA ASP A 139 -12.37 9.23 10.99
C ASP A 139 -13.24 8.51 9.95
N LYS A 140 -13.76 9.23 8.95
CA LYS A 140 -14.52 8.63 7.83
C LYS A 140 -13.69 7.61 7.07
N VAL A 141 -12.42 7.94 6.77
CA VAL A 141 -11.53 7.04 6.04
C VAL A 141 -11.15 5.85 6.89
N ARG A 142 -10.86 6.04 8.18
CA ARG A 142 -10.55 4.95 9.11
C ARG A 142 -11.72 3.97 9.24
N ASP A 143 -12.92 4.48 9.38
CA ASP A 143 -14.15 3.69 9.45
C ASP A 143 -14.38 2.86 8.18
N LEU A 144 -14.28 3.51 7.00
CA LEU A 144 -14.37 2.84 5.70
C LEU A 144 -13.31 1.76 5.52
N VAL A 145 -12.03 2.09 5.73
CA VAL A 145 -10.91 1.19 5.50
C VAL A 145 -10.96 0.00 6.46
N THR A 146 -11.40 0.20 7.70
CA THR A 146 -11.62 -0.88 8.67
C THR A 146 -12.59 -1.92 8.09
N ALA A 147 -13.77 -1.49 7.63
CA ALA A 147 -14.77 -2.38 7.05
C ALA A 147 -14.29 -3.02 5.73
N LEU A 148 -13.53 -2.27 4.92
CA LEU A 148 -12.97 -2.77 3.67
C LEU A 148 -11.91 -3.86 3.92
N VAL A 149 -11.04 -3.70 4.92
CA VAL A 149 -10.05 -4.71 5.28
C VAL A 149 -10.72 -5.96 5.86
N THR A 150 -11.77 -5.81 6.67
CA THR A 150 -12.58 -6.97 7.09
C THR A 150 -13.18 -7.70 5.88
N THR A 151 -13.72 -6.96 4.92
CA THR A 151 -14.24 -7.51 3.66
C THR A 151 -13.15 -8.23 2.87
N TYR A 152 -11.96 -7.63 2.78
CA TYR A 152 -10.79 -8.21 2.12
C TYR A 152 -10.37 -9.55 2.76
N GLN A 153 -10.32 -9.63 4.09
CA GLN A 153 -9.94 -10.85 4.81
C GLN A 153 -10.99 -11.96 4.67
N ALA A 154 -12.28 -11.60 4.57
CA ALA A 154 -13.37 -12.56 4.40
C ALA A 154 -13.50 -13.09 2.96
N ASP A 155 -12.91 -12.40 1.97
CA ASP A 155 -13.01 -12.79 0.56
C ASP A 155 -12.17 -14.04 0.25
N LYS A 156 -12.85 -15.09 -0.21
CA LYS A 156 -12.24 -16.40 -0.56
C LYS A 156 -11.21 -16.32 -1.69
N THR A 157 -11.23 -15.24 -2.49
CA THR A 157 -10.27 -15.02 -3.58
C THR A 157 -9.00 -14.32 -3.12
N THR A 158 -9.00 -13.72 -1.92
CA THR A 158 -7.85 -13.00 -1.36
C THR A 158 -6.57 -13.84 -1.29
N PRO A 159 -6.57 -15.09 -0.80
CA PRO A 159 -5.35 -15.89 -0.78
C PRO A 159 -4.70 -16.08 -2.17
N LYS A 160 -5.51 -16.18 -3.22
CA LYS A 160 -5.02 -16.29 -4.59
C LYS A 160 -4.40 -14.96 -5.07
N ARG A 161 -5.02 -13.83 -4.74
CA ARG A 161 -4.53 -12.49 -5.05
C ARG A 161 -3.20 -12.19 -4.35
N GLU A 162 -3.11 -12.47 -3.05
CA GLU A 162 -1.88 -12.31 -2.27
C GLU A 162 -0.74 -13.20 -2.78
N ALA A 163 -1.05 -14.43 -3.21
CA ALA A 163 -0.05 -15.31 -3.81
C ALA A 163 0.49 -14.75 -5.14
N THR A 164 -0.36 -14.16 -5.97
CA THR A 164 0.06 -13.48 -7.21
C THR A 164 0.93 -12.26 -6.90
N TYR A 165 0.51 -11.43 -5.93
CA TYR A 165 1.26 -10.25 -5.51
C TYR A 165 2.62 -10.60 -4.91
N THR A 166 2.69 -11.68 -4.14
CA THR A 166 3.94 -12.20 -3.60
C THR A 166 4.91 -12.63 -4.70
N LYS A 167 4.42 -13.28 -5.77
CA LYS A 167 5.26 -13.64 -6.92
C LYS A 167 5.82 -12.41 -7.64
N PHE A 168 4.99 -11.39 -7.84
CA PHE A 168 5.41 -10.11 -8.39
C PHE A 168 6.52 -9.46 -7.55
N LEU A 169 6.33 -9.35 -6.23
CA LEU A 169 7.35 -8.80 -5.34
C LEU A 169 8.63 -9.64 -5.30
N ASN A 170 8.53 -10.97 -5.40
CA ASN A 170 9.69 -11.85 -5.40
C ASN A 170 10.58 -11.65 -6.64
N ALA A 171 9.99 -11.33 -7.80
CA ALA A 171 10.76 -10.94 -8.98
C ALA A 171 11.57 -9.66 -8.72
N GLN A 172 10.94 -8.62 -8.17
CA GLN A 172 11.62 -7.37 -7.83
C GLN A 172 12.69 -7.54 -6.73
N ARG A 173 12.42 -8.39 -5.73
CA ARG A 173 13.40 -8.74 -4.69
C ARG A 173 14.62 -9.42 -5.29
N ALA A 174 14.43 -10.35 -6.22
CA ALA A 174 15.52 -11.03 -6.89
C ALA A 174 16.39 -10.04 -7.68
N GLU A 175 15.79 -9.12 -8.43
CA GLU A 175 16.51 -8.06 -9.14
C GLU A 175 17.29 -7.15 -8.18
N ALA A 176 16.67 -6.72 -7.08
CA ALA A 176 17.31 -5.88 -6.07
C ALA A 176 18.50 -6.57 -5.39
N ILE A 177 18.39 -7.88 -5.10
CA ILE A 177 19.48 -8.67 -4.54
C ILE A 177 20.59 -8.87 -5.56
N GLN A 178 20.25 -9.17 -6.82
CA GLN A 178 21.23 -9.36 -7.89
C GLN A 178 22.08 -8.09 -8.09
N ALA A 179 21.47 -6.91 -8.05
CA ALA A 179 22.20 -5.65 -8.13
C ALA A 179 23.16 -5.45 -6.94
N GLN A 180 22.80 -5.89 -5.74
CA GLN A 180 23.70 -5.85 -4.58
C GLN A 180 24.86 -6.82 -4.72
N ILE A 181 24.61 -8.04 -5.24
CA ILE A 181 25.65 -9.03 -5.53
C ILE A 181 26.65 -8.45 -6.52
N THR A 182 26.17 -7.91 -7.66
CA THR A 182 27.05 -7.29 -8.67
C THR A 182 27.91 -6.16 -8.08
N LYS A 183 27.34 -5.32 -7.22
CA LYS A 183 28.10 -4.26 -6.54
C LYS A 183 29.18 -4.81 -5.60
N LEU A 184 28.96 -5.97 -4.98
CA LEU A 184 29.97 -6.62 -4.15
C LEU A 184 31.06 -7.28 -5.00
N ASP A 185 30.69 -7.90 -6.11
CA ASP A 185 31.62 -8.50 -7.06
C ASP A 185 32.57 -7.46 -7.66
N ASP A 186 32.04 -6.30 -8.07
CA ASP A 186 32.86 -5.17 -8.57
C ASP A 186 33.87 -4.69 -7.52
N LYS A 187 33.45 -4.60 -6.25
CA LYS A 187 34.35 -4.24 -5.14
C LYS A 187 35.42 -5.30 -4.90
N ALA A 188 35.05 -6.58 -4.97
CA ALA A 188 35.99 -7.68 -4.81
C ALA A 188 37.05 -7.66 -5.93
N GLN A 189 36.63 -7.39 -7.17
CA GLN A 189 37.54 -7.24 -8.31
C GLN A 189 38.49 -6.05 -8.12
N ALA A 190 37.99 -4.89 -7.69
CA ALA A 190 38.83 -3.72 -7.41
C ALA A 190 39.87 -3.99 -6.30
N LEU A 191 39.47 -4.69 -5.22
CA LEU A 191 40.38 -5.09 -4.15
C LEU A 191 41.44 -6.09 -4.64
N ALA A 192 41.08 -7.02 -5.53
CA ALA A 192 42.03 -7.97 -6.11
C ALA A 192 43.09 -7.25 -6.96
N LEU A 193 42.70 -6.27 -7.76
CA LEU A 193 43.63 -5.43 -8.53
C LEU A 193 44.56 -4.64 -7.62
N TYR A 194 44.03 -3.96 -6.61
CA TYR A 194 44.84 -3.21 -5.64
C TYR A 194 45.84 -4.11 -4.89
N ARG A 195 45.43 -5.32 -4.52
CA ARG A 195 46.34 -6.31 -3.93
C ARG A 195 47.45 -6.69 -4.90
N ALA A 196 47.15 -6.90 -6.18
CA ALA A 196 48.17 -7.22 -7.18
C ALA A 196 49.20 -6.08 -7.32
N GLU A 197 48.75 -4.82 -7.35
CA GLU A 197 49.64 -3.64 -7.38
C GLU A 197 50.53 -3.56 -6.13
N LEU A 198 49.99 -3.84 -4.94
CA LEU A 198 50.78 -3.86 -3.71
C LEU A 198 51.82 -4.98 -3.70
N VAL A 199 51.48 -6.16 -4.22
CA VAL A 199 52.43 -7.27 -4.37
C VAL A 199 53.55 -6.90 -5.34
N GLU A 200 53.23 -6.26 -6.46
CA GLU A 200 54.22 -5.78 -7.42
C GLU A 200 55.16 -4.75 -6.79
N LYS A 201 54.62 -3.75 -6.07
CA LYS A 201 55.41 -2.77 -5.32
C LYS A 201 56.32 -3.43 -4.28
N LEU A 202 55.79 -4.38 -3.51
CA LEU A 202 56.57 -5.12 -2.52
C LEU A 202 57.72 -5.89 -3.16
N ASN A 203 57.47 -6.57 -4.29
CA ASN A 203 58.51 -7.28 -5.01
C ASN A 203 59.58 -6.33 -5.53
N GLY A 204 59.19 -5.16 -6.06
CA GLY A 204 60.12 -4.10 -6.44
C GLY A 204 61.06 -3.67 -5.30
N TYR A 205 60.55 -3.57 -4.07
CA TYR A 205 61.38 -3.27 -2.88
C TYR A 205 62.28 -4.44 -2.45
N LYS A 206 61.89 -5.69 -2.70
CA LYS A 206 62.68 -6.87 -2.32
C LYS A 206 63.84 -7.18 -3.28
N THR A 207 63.75 -6.69 -4.52
CA THR A 207 64.74 -6.94 -5.56
C THR A 207 65.71 -5.77 -5.79
N ALA A 208 65.57 -4.69 -5.03
CA ALA A 208 66.46 -3.52 -5.03
C ALA A 208 67.48 -3.63 -3.89
#